data_AF-A0A2J8WZT6-F1
#
_entry.id   AF-A0A2J8WZT6-F1
#
_cell.length_a   1.000
_cell.length_b   1.000
_cell.length_c   1.000
_cell.angle_alpha   90.00
_cell.angle_beta   90.00
_cell.angle_gamma   90.00
#
_symmetry.space_group_name_H-M   'P 1'
#
loop_
_entity.id
_entity.type
_entity.pdbx_description
1 polymer ?
#
loop_
_entity_poly.entity_id
_entity_poly.type
_entity_poly.pdbx_seq_one_letter_code
_entity_poly.pdbx_strand_id
1 'polypeptide(L)'
;KSYQCLKETCEKLGYQWKKSCMNQVTVSTTDRRNNKLIFKVNLLEMDDKILVDFRLSKGDGLEFKRHFLKIKGKLIDIVSSQKVWLPAT
;
A
#
# COMPACT_ATOMS: atom_id res chain seq x y z
N LYS A 1 -4.82 12.09 8.56
CA LYS A 1 -6.07 11.50 8.00
C LYS A 1 -5.79 10.33 7.04
N SER A 2 -4.82 10.45 6.12
CA SER A 2 -4.51 9.44 5.09
C SER A 2 -4.10 8.06 5.63
N TYR A 3 -3.30 8.01 6.70
CA TYR A 3 -2.90 6.75 7.35
C TYR A 3 -4.10 5.93 7.86
N GLN A 4 -5.05 6.60 8.53
CA GLN A 4 -6.23 5.95 9.10
C GLN A 4 -7.11 5.36 7.99
N CYS A 5 -7.31 6.11 6.90
CA CYS A 5 -8.10 5.65 5.76
C CYS A 5 -7.46 4.44 5.05
N LEU A 6 -6.13 4.43 4.90
CA LEU A 6 -5.40 3.28 4.37
C LEU A 6 -5.56 2.05 5.29
N LYS A 7 -5.40 2.22 6.60
CA LYS A 7 -5.58 1.16 7.59
C LYS A 7 -7.00 0.57 7.52
N GLU A 8 -8.02 1.42 7.60
CA GLU A 8 -9.43 1.00 7.52
C GLU A 8 -9.74 0.30 6.20
N THR A 9 -9.18 0.76 5.09
CA THR A 9 -9.36 0.12 3.78
C THR A 9 -8.73 -1.26 3.76
N CYS A 10 -7.53 -1.42 4.32
CA CYS A 10 -6.88 -2.73 4.44
C CYS A 10 -7.67 -3.68 5.34
N GLU A 11 -8.19 -3.21 6.48
CA GLU A 11 -9.03 -4.01 7.38
C GLU A 11 -10.35 -4.43 6.72
N LYS A 12 -11.02 -3.53 6.00
CA LYS A 12 -12.25 -3.84 5.21
C LYS A 12 -12.00 -4.84 4.10
N LEU A 13 -10.78 -4.91 3.57
CA LEU A 13 -10.37 -5.89 2.56
C LEU A 13 -9.96 -7.24 3.17
N GLY A 14 -9.99 -7.38 4.50
CA GLY A 14 -9.56 -8.58 5.22
C GLY A 14 -8.06 -8.75 5.31
N TYR A 15 -7.29 -7.67 5.09
CA TYR A 15 -5.83 -7.72 5.19
C TYR A 15 -5.41 -7.58 6.66
N GLN A 16 -4.41 -8.38 7.04
CA GLN A 16 -3.78 -8.27 8.34
C GLN A 16 -2.82 -7.08 8.34
N TRP A 17 -3.04 -6.14 9.25
CA TRP A 17 -2.26 -4.91 9.38
C TRP A 17 -1.36 -4.96 10.61
N LYS A 18 -0.05 -5.01 10.41
CA LYS A 18 0.94 -5.00 11.50
C LYS A 18 1.85 -3.78 11.39
N LYS A 19 1.76 -2.87 12.35
CA LYS A 19 2.69 -1.73 12.43
C LYS A 19 4.07 -2.25 12.86
N SER A 20 5.10 -2.00 12.04
CA SER A 20 6.48 -2.39 12.35
C SER A 20 7.26 -1.21 12.96
N CYS A 21 7.21 -0.05 12.32
CA CYS A 21 7.90 1.17 12.76
C CYS A 21 6.96 2.37 12.63
N MET A 22 7.42 3.58 13.02
CA MET A 22 6.62 4.80 12.94
C MET A 22 6.06 5.04 11.52
N ASN A 23 6.89 4.78 10.50
CA ASN A 23 6.58 5.03 9.08
C ASN A 23 6.49 3.76 8.24
N GLN A 24 6.53 2.58 8.86
CA GLN A 24 6.51 1.29 8.15
C GLN A 24 5.44 0.36 8.71
N VAL A 25 4.67 -0.21 7.79
CA VAL A 25 3.62 -1.18 8.08
C VAL A 25 3.86 -2.44 7.27
N THR A 26 3.66 -3.59 7.89
CA THR A 26 3.60 -4.87 7.21
C THR A 26 2.14 -5.25 7.00
N VAL A 27 1.76 -5.47 5.75
CA VAL A 27 0.43 -5.96 5.38
C VAL A 27 0.57 -7.39 4.87
N SER A 28 -0.24 -8.28 5.42
CA SER A 28 -0.29 -9.68 4.97
C SER A 28 -1.70 -10.10 4.61
N THR A 29 -1.81 -10.82 3.50
CA THR A 29 -3.07 -11.35 2.96
C THR A 29 -2.80 -12.72 2.33
N THR A 30 -3.85 -13.41 1.94
CA THR A 30 -3.80 -14.67 1.21
C THR A 30 -4.37 -14.45 -0.18
N ASP A 31 -3.63 -14.92 -1.19
CA ASP A 31 -4.12 -14.98 -2.56
C ASP A 31 -5.22 -16.05 -2.70
N ARG A 32 -5.98 -16.01 -3.79
CA ARG A 32 -6.97 -17.02 -4.23
C ARG A 32 -6.42 -18.45 -4.22
N ARG A 33 -5.11 -18.62 -4.46
CA ARG A 33 -4.42 -19.93 -4.37
C ARG A 33 -4.03 -20.32 -2.94
N ASN A 34 -4.52 -19.59 -1.94
CA ASN A 34 -4.17 -19.70 -0.53
C ASN A 34 -2.67 -19.48 -0.22
N ASN A 35 -1.96 -18.83 -1.15
CA ASN A 35 -0.57 -18.45 -0.96
C ASN A 35 -0.47 -17.20 -0.11
N LYS A 36 0.49 -17.17 0.82
CA LYS A 36 0.75 -15.99 1.64
C LYS A 36 1.36 -14.88 0.79
N LEU A 37 0.69 -13.73 0.76
CA LEU A 37 1.14 -12.50 0.14
C LEU A 37 1.43 -11.47 1.24
N ILE A 38 2.69 -11.04 1.34
CA ILE A 38 3.15 -10.09 2.34
C ILE A 38 3.84 -8.94 1.61
N PHE A 39 3.44 -7.72 1.93
CA PHE A 39 4.07 -6.52 1.41
C PHE A 39 4.23 -5.48 2.52
N LYS A 40 5.27 -4.66 2.38
CA LYS A 40 5.56 -3.57 3.30
C LYS A 40 5.07 -2.27 2.68
N VAL A 41 4.51 -1.43 3.51
CA VAL A 41 4.08 -0.09 3.16
C VAL A 41 4.94 0.91 3.90
N ASN A 42 5.65 1.75 3.17
CA ASN A 42 6.43 2.85 3.74
C ASN A 42 5.70 4.17 3.49
N LEU A 43 5.61 4.98 4.53
CA LEU A 43 4.99 6.31 4.51
C LEU A 43 6.10 7.34 4.59
N LEU A 44 6.32 8.05 3.48
CA LEU A 44 7.34 9.09 3.36
C LEU A 44 6.62 10.44 3.26
N GLU A 45 6.85 11.31 4.24
CA GLU A 45 6.39 12.69 4.16
C GLU A 45 7.28 13.45 3.15
N MET A 46 6.64 14.09 2.17
CA MET A 46 7.27 14.90 1.12
C MET A 46 6.58 16.25 1.11
N ASP A 47 7.20 17.24 1.76
CA ASP A 47 6.68 18.60 1.92
C ASP A 47 5.18 18.60 2.29
N ASP A 48 4.30 18.97 1.36
CA ASP A 48 2.84 19.05 1.57
C ASP A 48 2.08 17.73 1.31
N LYS A 49 2.78 16.63 1.04
CA LYS A 49 2.20 15.34 0.61
C LYS A 49 2.82 14.16 1.33
N ILE A 50 2.13 13.01 1.26
CA ILE A 50 2.64 11.75 1.78
C ILE A 50 2.76 10.77 0.62
N LEU A 51 3.98 10.34 0.33
CA LEU A 51 4.25 9.26 -0.60
C LEU A 51 4.05 7.93 0.13
N VAL A 52 3.16 7.10 -0.42
CA VAL A 52 2.90 5.74 0.08
C VAL A 52 3.58 4.75 -0.85
N ASP A 53 4.73 4.22 -0.42
CA ASP A 53 5.50 3.22 -1.15
C ASP A 53 5.03 1.81 -0.76
N PHE A 54 4.71 0.98 -1.75
CA PHE A 54 4.34 -0.42 -1.56
C PHE A 54 5.45 -1.31 -2.09
N ARG A 55 6.03 -2.13 -1.21
CA ARG A 55 7.12 -3.05 -1.53
C ARG A 55 6.68 -4.48 -1.28
N LEU A 56 6.74 -5.33 -2.31
CA LEU A 56 6.55 -6.76 -2.14
C LEU A 56 7.63 -7.34 -1.22
N SER A 57 7.21 -8.11 -0.21
CA SER A 57 8.11 -8.82 0.70
C SER A 57 8.10 -10.32 0.45
N LYS A 58 6.93 -10.93 0.18
CA LYS A 58 6.77 -12.36 -0.12
C LYS A 58 5.49 -12.59 -0.92
N GLY A 59 5.52 -13.51 -1.88
CA GLY A 59 4.35 -13.94 -2.65
C GLY A 59 4.48 -13.63 -4.14
N ASP A 60 3.36 -13.72 -4.86
CA ASP A 60 3.30 -13.47 -6.30
C ASP A 60 3.24 -11.95 -6.60
N GLY A 61 4.07 -11.53 -7.55
CA GLY A 61 4.16 -10.14 -8.01
C GLY A 61 2.92 -9.68 -8.79
N LEU A 62 2.23 -10.57 -9.50
CA LEU A 62 0.99 -10.21 -10.20
C LEU A 62 -0.15 -9.99 -9.21
N GLU A 63 -0.31 -10.89 -8.24
CA GLU A 63 -1.27 -10.72 -7.16
C GLU A 63 -0.99 -9.49 -6.30
N PHE A 64 0.29 -9.21 -6.01
CA PHE A 64 0.70 -7.96 -5.39
C PHE A 64 0.20 -6.74 -6.17
N LYS A 65 0.43 -6.69 -7.49
CA LYS A 65 -0.04 -5.58 -8.34
C LYS A 65 -1.57 -5.49 -8.37
N ARG A 66 -2.29 -6.61 -8.40
CA ARG A 66 -3.76 -6.64 -8.32
C ARG A 66 -4.26 -6.05 -6.99
N HIS A 67 -3.66 -6.44 -5.88
CA HIS A 67 -3.98 -5.90 -4.56
C HIS A 67 -3.66 -4.41 -4.46
N PHE A 68 -2.51 -3.99 -4.98
CA PHE A 68 -2.14 -2.58 -5.07
C PHE A 68 -3.18 -1.75 -5.84
N LEU A 69 -3.59 -2.21 -7.03
CA LEU A 69 -4.61 -1.52 -7.82
C LEU A 69 -5.97 -1.49 -7.10
N LYS A 70 -6.33 -2.56 -6.39
CA LYS A 70 -7.57 -2.63 -5.59
C LYS A 70 -7.57 -1.62 -4.44
N ILE A 71 -6.46 -1.53 -3.70
CA ILE A 71 -6.28 -0.54 -2.62
C ILE A 71 -6.27 0.87 -3.20
N LYS A 72 -5.50 1.12 -4.27
CA LYS A 72 -5.44 2.42 -4.96
C LYS A 72 -6.80 2.87 -5.45
N GLY A 73 -7.61 1.98 -6.02
CA GLY A 73 -8.97 2.29 -6.47
C GLY A 73 -9.91 2.66 -5.33
N LYS A 74 -9.76 2.05 -4.14
CA LYS A 74 -10.55 2.40 -2.94
C LYS A 74 -10.11 3.70 -2.28
N LEU A 75 -8.86 4.11 -2.50
CA LEU A 75 -8.28 5.33 -1.95
C LEU A 75 -8.19 6.45 -3.00
N ILE A 76 -8.84 6.29 -4.16
CA ILE A 76 -8.71 7.23 -5.28
C ILE A 76 -9.09 8.67 -4.88
N ASP A 77 -10.02 8.81 -3.94
CA ASP A 77 -10.50 10.09 -3.43
C ASP A 77 -9.45 10.84 -2.59
N ILE A 78 -8.45 10.14 -2.05
CA ILE A 78 -7.36 10.71 -1.25
C ILE A 78 -6.00 10.66 -1.95
N VAL A 79 -5.88 9.92 -3.06
CA VAL A 79 -4.64 9.77 -3.82
C VAL A 79 -4.49 10.99 -4.72
N SER A 80 -3.44 11.79 -4.50
CA SER A 80 -3.10 12.90 -5.39
C SER A 80 -2.61 12.35 -6.73
N SER A 81 -3.34 12.63 -7.81
CA SER A 81 -2.89 12.41 -9.20
C SER A 81 -1.85 13.46 -9.60
N GLN A 82 -0.75 13.55 -8.87
CA GLN A 82 0.41 14.26 -9.38
C GLN A 82 1.19 13.29 -10.25
N LYS A 83 1.16 13.50 -11.58
CA LYS A 83 2.19 12.97 -12.46
C LYS A 83 3.50 13.64 -12.02
N VAL A 84 4.24 13.01 -11.13
CA VAL A 84 5.58 13.45 -10.79
C VAL A 84 6.41 13.29 -12.06
N TRP A 85 6.82 14.40 -12.66
CA TRP A 85 7.84 14.38 -13.70
C TRP A 85 9.15 14.03 -12.99
N LEU A 86 9.52 12.76 -13.00
CA LEU A 86 10.83 12.34 -12.55
C LEU A 86 11.81 12.81 -13.63
N PRO A 87 12.82 13.63 -13.32
CA PRO A 87 13.87 13.93 -14.27
C PRO A 87 14.53 12.59 -14.63
N ALA A 88 14.62 12.30 -15.92
CA ALA A 88 15.44 11.20 -16.38
C ALA A 88 16.89 11.55 -16.04
N THR A 89 17.49 10.79 -15.14
CA THR A 89 18.94 10.84 -14.86
C THR A 89 19.70 10.21 -16.01
#